data_AF-A0A357WXL5-F1
#
_entry.id   AF-A0A357WXL5-F1
#
_cell.length_a   1.000
_cell.length_b   1.000
_cell.length_c   1.000
_cell.angle_alpha   90.00
_cell.angle_beta   90.00
_cell.angle_gamma   90.00
#
_symmetry.space_group_name_H-M   'P 1'
#
loop_
_entity.id
_entity.type
_entity.pdbx_description
1 polymer ?
#
loop_
_entity_poly.entity_id
_entity_poly.type
_entity_poly.pdbx_seq_one_letter_code
_entity_poly.pdbx_strand_id
1 'polypeptide(L)'
;MQELLVKRCMENAAHLSALCGIPAYVLSVLQRILFNQDKTPAFCDECTCSRCDAMNTHLYGCNEAYRWNGKYIYYCPLGLVFVASSVSDDSGNLVGGIVMGPLLMGDSNDVLNEMNDYTRSKAAALPVLSTLKVTDLSEVLSAVTSYSAGMPHSQVGRFVYEQEKLLNVIYSAQESMLQQESDDSPYPIETEKKLHTMICSHDKSGAQELLNELLGHIYCASNFDLATIKTRVVELVVVLSRATIDAGADIREVFLSNTNYIQEIEQFSSLEELSVWLNCIMHRFIAYSFDFAQVKHSNVVYKVMQYVKANYNQKISLDDIARHVYLSRSYLSSIFKEETGKSLFSYINEVRIEKSKIFLLDDSVSLVDISSMCGFEDQSYFTKVFKKATGLSPKKYRDSRGLTGLN
;
A
#
# COMPACT_ATOMS: atom_id res chain seq x y z
N MET A 1 -1.84 -21.66 -8.79
CA MET A 1 -1.25 -21.97 -7.47
C MET A 1 -0.58 -23.34 -7.55
N GLN A 2 0.67 -23.49 -7.09
CA GLN A 2 1.36 -24.79 -7.08
C GLN A 2 0.65 -25.77 -6.14
N GLU A 3 0.58 -27.06 -6.48
CA GLU A 3 -0.19 -28.09 -5.78
C GLU A 3 0.16 -28.20 -4.27
N LEU A 4 1.43 -28.06 -3.93
CA LEU A 4 1.92 -28.04 -2.53
C LEU A 4 1.45 -26.81 -1.74
N LEU A 5 1.35 -25.64 -2.39
CA LEU A 5 0.86 -24.41 -1.76
C LEU A 5 -0.65 -24.49 -1.52
N VAL A 6 -1.41 -25.06 -2.45
CA VAL A 6 -2.84 -25.33 -2.25
C VAL A 6 -3.03 -26.22 -1.03
N LYS A 7 -2.26 -27.32 -0.92
CA LYS A 7 -2.36 -28.26 0.20
C LYS A 7 -2.11 -27.59 1.55
N ARG A 8 -1.04 -26.78 1.67
CA ARG A 8 -0.73 -26.03 2.89
C ARG A 8 -1.83 -25.03 3.26
N CYS A 9 -2.35 -24.29 2.28
CA CYS A 9 -3.45 -23.35 2.52
C CYS A 9 -4.71 -24.10 2.98
N MET A 10 -4.98 -25.29 2.42
CA MET A 10 -6.12 -26.12 2.79
C MET A 10 -6.00 -26.66 4.22
N GLU A 11 -4.82 -27.12 4.63
CA GLU A 11 -4.55 -27.57 6.00
C GLU A 11 -4.75 -26.42 7.01
N ASN A 12 -4.17 -25.26 6.74
CA ASN A 12 -4.29 -24.09 7.61
C ASN A 12 -5.72 -23.52 7.67
N ALA A 13 -6.42 -23.48 6.54
CA ALA A 13 -7.83 -23.08 6.49
C ALA A 13 -8.69 -24.00 7.39
N ALA A 14 -8.42 -25.31 7.40
CA ALA A 14 -9.14 -26.25 8.25
C ALA A 14 -8.87 -26.05 9.74
N HIS A 15 -7.61 -25.82 10.12
CA HIS A 15 -7.27 -25.50 11.51
C HIS A 15 -7.97 -24.22 11.99
N LEU A 16 -7.96 -23.17 11.18
CA LEU A 16 -8.64 -21.91 11.49
C LEU A 16 -10.16 -22.07 11.56
N SER A 17 -10.73 -22.83 10.63
CA SER A 17 -12.16 -23.14 10.63
C SER A 17 -12.58 -23.87 11.91
N ALA A 18 -11.85 -24.91 12.30
CA ALA A 18 -12.12 -25.69 13.50
C ALA A 18 -11.97 -24.87 14.79
N LEU A 19 -10.99 -23.96 14.84
CA LEU A 19 -10.71 -23.14 16.01
C LEU A 19 -11.73 -22.01 16.19
N CYS A 20 -12.12 -21.36 15.09
CA CYS A 20 -13.00 -20.20 15.12
C CYS A 20 -14.49 -20.57 14.99
N GLY A 21 -14.80 -21.79 14.54
CA GLY A 21 -16.16 -22.19 14.17
C GLY A 21 -16.71 -21.44 12.95
N ILE A 22 -15.84 -20.94 12.08
CA ILE A 22 -16.18 -20.13 10.90
C ILE A 22 -15.70 -20.86 9.66
N PRO A 23 -16.55 -21.11 8.65
CA PRO A 23 -16.12 -21.82 7.45
C PRO A 23 -14.97 -21.10 6.76
N ALA A 24 -14.02 -21.88 6.24
CA ALA A 24 -12.86 -21.37 5.52
C ALA A 24 -12.74 -22.03 4.15
N TYR A 25 -12.41 -21.22 3.15
CA TYR A 25 -12.28 -21.61 1.76
C TYR A 25 -10.93 -21.20 1.22
N VAL A 26 -10.32 -22.05 0.40
CA VAL A 26 -9.11 -21.68 -0.34
C VAL A 26 -9.48 -21.34 -1.76
N LEU A 27 -9.07 -20.18 -2.23
CA LEU A 27 -9.35 -19.67 -3.56
C LEU A 27 -8.09 -19.70 -4.42
N SER A 28 -8.19 -20.25 -5.63
CA SER A 28 -7.20 -20.11 -6.69
C SER A 28 -7.66 -19.03 -7.67
N VAL A 29 -6.96 -17.89 -7.72
CA VAL A 29 -7.33 -16.77 -8.61
C VAL A 29 -7.18 -17.15 -10.08
N LEU A 30 -6.08 -17.84 -10.42
CA LEU A 30 -5.77 -18.25 -11.79
C LEU A 30 -6.75 -19.30 -12.33
N GLN A 31 -7.15 -20.25 -11.49
CA GLN A 31 -8.03 -21.35 -11.92
C GLN A 31 -9.51 -21.05 -11.67
N ARG A 32 -9.82 -20.00 -10.90
CA ARG A 32 -11.17 -19.68 -10.42
C ARG A 32 -11.84 -20.88 -9.75
N ILE A 33 -11.11 -21.52 -8.85
CA ILE A 33 -11.56 -22.70 -8.08
C ILE A 33 -11.61 -22.32 -6.61
N LEU A 34 -12.73 -22.67 -5.96
CA LEU A 34 -12.89 -22.67 -4.52
C LEU A 34 -12.74 -24.11 -4.02
N PHE A 35 -11.78 -24.31 -3.13
CA PHE A 35 -11.57 -25.57 -2.45
C PHE A 35 -12.21 -25.49 -1.06
N ASN A 36 -13.03 -26.48 -0.72
CA ASN A 36 -13.66 -26.66 0.58
C ASN A 36 -13.37 -28.08 1.09
N GLN A 37 -12.99 -28.21 2.36
CA GLN A 37 -12.68 -29.52 2.95
C GLN A 37 -13.94 -30.35 3.26
N ASP A 38 -15.03 -29.73 3.71
CA ASP A 38 -16.10 -30.47 4.37
C ASP A 38 -17.11 -31.14 3.43
N LYS A 39 -17.05 -30.88 2.10
CA LYS A 39 -18.03 -31.32 1.09
C LYS A 39 -19.51 -31.04 1.43
N THR A 40 -19.77 -30.34 2.53
CA THR A 40 -21.06 -29.80 2.91
C THR A 40 -21.32 -28.54 2.10
N PRO A 41 -22.54 -28.32 1.60
CA PRO A 41 -22.87 -27.09 0.92
C PRO A 41 -22.60 -25.91 1.86
N ALA A 42 -21.74 -25.01 1.43
CA ALA A 42 -21.56 -23.74 2.10
C ALA A 42 -22.87 -22.94 2.03
N PHE A 43 -23.09 -22.01 2.96
CA PHE A 43 -24.19 -21.05 2.83
C PHE A 43 -24.20 -20.36 1.45
N CYS A 44 -23.02 -20.10 0.88
CA CYS A 44 -22.86 -19.54 -0.47
C CYS A 44 -23.39 -20.46 -1.59
N ASP A 45 -23.33 -21.79 -1.43
CA ASP A 45 -23.83 -22.75 -2.41
C ASP A 45 -25.36 -22.79 -2.46
N GLU A 46 -26.01 -22.47 -1.34
CA GLU A 46 -27.46 -22.45 -1.19
C GLU A 46 -28.04 -21.03 -1.15
N CYS A 47 -27.22 -20.02 -1.48
CA CYS A 47 -27.60 -18.62 -1.43
C CYS A 47 -28.69 -18.31 -2.48
N THR A 48 -29.83 -17.79 -2.03
CA THR A 48 -30.97 -17.47 -2.91
C THR A 48 -30.89 -16.06 -3.52
N CYS A 49 -29.81 -15.31 -3.25
CA CYS A 49 -29.65 -13.94 -3.73
C CYS A 49 -29.32 -13.90 -5.23
N SER A 50 -30.24 -13.36 -6.03
CA SER A 50 -30.09 -13.26 -7.49
C SER A 50 -28.94 -12.35 -7.96
N ARG A 51 -28.41 -11.50 -7.08
CA ARG A 51 -27.26 -10.61 -7.35
C ARG A 51 -25.93 -11.18 -6.85
N CYS A 52 -25.93 -12.37 -6.24
CA CYS A 52 -24.75 -12.97 -5.65
C CYS A 52 -24.10 -13.97 -6.61
N ASP A 53 -22.87 -13.66 -7.05
CA ASP A 53 -21.96 -14.63 -7.65
C ASP A 53 -20.86 -14.93 -6.63
N ALA A 54 -20.92 -16.11 -6.01
CA ALA A 54 -20.02 -16.48 -4.93
C ALA A 54 -18.54 -16.45 -5.35
N MET A 55 -18.23 -16.94 -6.55
CA MET A 55 -16.86 -16.96 -7.06
C MET A 55 -16.32 -15.55 -7.27
N ASN A 56 -17.07 -14.68 -7.95
CA ASN A 56 -16.65 -13.30 -8.18
C ASN A 56 -16.56 -12.51 -6.87
N THR A 57 -17.46 -12.77 -5.92
CA THR A 57 -17.46 -12.14 -4.58
C THR A 57 -16.18 -12.48 -3.81
N HIS A 58 -15.76 -13.75 -3.82
CA HIS A 58 -14.54 -14.18 -3.13
C HIS A 58 -13.26 -13.75 -3.88
N LEU A 59 -13.27 -13.75 -5.22
CA LEU A 59 -12.17 -13.19 -6.02
C LEU A 59 -11.95 -11.71 -5.72
N TYR A 60 -13.02 -10.93 -5.60
CA TYR A 60 -12.92 -9.53 -5.20
C TYR A 60 -12.23 -9.38 -3.84
N GLY A 61 -12.67 -10.14 -2.83
CA GLY A 61 -12.06 -10.14 -1.50
C GLY A 61 -10.55 -10.43 -1.51
N CYS A 62 -10.12 -11.47 -2.25
CA CYS A 62 -8.69 -11.79 -2.36
C CYS A 62 -7.87 -10.76 -3.15
N ASN A 63 -8.44 -10.15 -4.19
CA ASN A 63 -7.77 -9.08 -4.94
C ASN A 63 -7.60 -7.81 -4.09
N GLU A 64 -8.61 -7.42 -3.32
CA GLU A 64 -8.49 -6.30 -2.39
C GLU A 64 -7.51 -6.62 -1.25
N ALA A 65 -7.52 -7.84 -0.70
CA ALA A 65 -6.53 -8.27 0.28
C ALA A 65 -5.09 -8.12 -0.23
N TYR A 66 -4.84 -8.51 -1.49
CA TYR A 66 -3.54 -8.30 -2.14
C TYR A 66 -3.16 -6.82 -2.24
N ARG A 67 -4.11 -5.94 -2.56
CA ARG A 67 -3.92 -4.49 -2.64
C ARG A 67 -3.67 -3.85 -1.28
N TRP A 68 -4.32 -4.37 -0.23
CA TRP A 68 -4.30 -3.82 1.13
C TRP A 68 -3.37 -4.58 2.08
N ASN A 69 -2.23 -5.01 1.55
CA ASN A 69 -1.13 -5.62 2.30
C ASN A 69 -1.49 -6.91 3.06
N GLY A 70 -2.32 -7.75 2.44
CA GLY A 70 -2.51 -9.11 2.87
C GLY A 70 -3.90 -9.47 3.29
N LYS A 71 -4.69 -8.54 3.81
CA LYS A 71 -6.00 -8.83 4.41
C LYS A 71 -7.06 -7.84 3.96
N TYR A 72 -8.30 -8.31 3.90
CA TYR A 72 -9.43 -7.45 3.58
C TYR A 72 -10.72 -8.01 4.18
N ILE A 73 -11.49 -7.15 4.84
CA ILE A 73 -12.82 -7.45 5.35
C ILE A 73 -13.82 -6.87 4.37
N TYR A 74 -14.74 -7.69 3.89
CA TYR A 74 -15.71 -7.29 2.87
C TYR A 74 -17.08 -7.92 3.11
N TYR A 75 -18.08 -7.38 2.42
CA TYR A 75 -19.46 -7.81 2.51
C TYR A 75 -19.89 -8.43 1.19
N CYS A 76 -20.70 -9.47 1.24
CA CYS A 76 -21.43 -9.95 0.06
C CYS A 76 -22.70 -9.11 -0.16
N PRO A 77 -23.42 -9.30 -1.28
CA PRO A 77 -24.66 -8.57 -1.57
C PRO A 77 -25.81 -8.76 -0.56
N LEU A 78 -25.73 -9.77 0.31
CA LEU A 78 -26.67 -10.00 1.42
C LEU A 78 -26.25 -9.33 2.73
N GLY A 79 -25.15 -8.57 2.74
CA GLY A 79 -24.62 -7.92 3.94
C GLY A 79 -23.88 -8.86 4.89
N LEU A 80 -23.64 -10.12 4.49
CA LEU A 80 -22.82 -11.05 5.28
C LEU A 80 -21.34 -10.71 5.14
N VAL A 81 -20.61 -10.87 6.25
CA VAL A 81 -19.20 -10.50 6.34
C VAL A 81 -18.31 -11.68 5.96
N PHE A 82 -17.22 -11.35 5.27
CA PHE A 82 -16.14 -12.26 4.95
C PHE A 82 -14.80 -11.59 5.25
N VAL A 83 -13.82 -12.42 5.62
CA VAL A 83 -12.45 -12.02 5.84
C VAL A 83 -11.59 -12.75 4.82
N ALA A 84 -10.94 -12.02 3.92
CA ALA A 84 -10.02 -12.57 2.94
C ALA A 84 -8.58 -12.26 3.34
N SER A 85 -7.70 -13.20 3.03
CA SER A 85 -6.26 -12.96 3.00
C SER A 85 -5.63 -13.49 1.73
N SER A 86 -4.72 -12.72 1.13
CA SER A 86 -4.09 -13.04 -0.14
C SER A 86 -2.83 -13.90 0.01
N VAL A 87 -2.64 -14.81 -0.93
CA VAL A 87 -1.47 -15.67 -1.06
C VAL A 87 -0.78 -15.35 -2.38
N SER A 88 0.52 -15.08 -2.30
CA SER A 88 1.37 -14.73 -3.43
C SER A 88 2.40 -15.82 -3.72
N ASP A 89 2.85 -15.91 -4.97
CA ASP A 89 3.98 -16.77 -5.37
C ASP A 89 5.33 -16.16 -5.00
N ASP A 90 6.42 -16.91 -5.25
CA ASP A 90 7.82 -16.51 -5.02
C ASP A 90 8.25 -15.23 -5.77
N SER A 91 7.43 -14.76 -6.72
CA SER A 91 7.65 -13.50 -7.43
C SER A 91 6.86 -12.32 -6.83
N GLY A 92 5.98 -12.56 -5.84
CA GLY A 92 5.10 -11.58 -5.24
C GLY A 92 3.77 -11.38 -6.00
N ASN A 93 3.45 -12.26 -6.96
CA ASN A 93 2.21 -12.18 -7.73
C ASN A 93 1.08 -12.90 -7.01
N LEU A 94 -0.12 -12.32 -7.07
CA LEU A 94 -1.32 -12.93 -6.51
C LEU A 94 -1.64 -14.26 -7.20
N VAL A 95 -1.66 -15.36 -6.43
CA VAL A 95 -2.03 -16.69 -6.94
C VAL A 95 -3.31 -17.24 -6.31
N GLY A 96 -3.70 -16.73 -5.15
CA GLY A 96 -4.83 -17.25 -4.41
C GLY A 96 -5.09 -16.51 -3.10
N GLY A 97 -5.85 -17.13 -2.23
CA GLY A 97 -6.10 -16.63 -0.88
C GLY A 97 -6.91 -17.58 -0.03
N ILE A 98 -7.00 -17.29 1.26
CA ILE A 98 -7.93 -17.95 2.18
C ILE A 98 -9.05 -16.96 2.48
N VAL A 99 -10.29 -17.43 2.41
CA VAL A 99 -11.49 -16.66 2.73
C VAL A 99 -12.22 -17.34 3.88
N MET A 100 -12.53 -16.60 4.93
CA MET A 100 -13.33 -17.06 6.05
C MET A 100 -14.69 -16.35 6.09
N GLY A 101 -15.74 -17.10 6.36
CA GLY A 101 -17.13 -16.63 6.43
C GLY A 101 -18.10 -17.65 5.82
N PRO A 102 -19.37 -17.29 5.61
CA PRO A 102 -19.99 -16.05 6.04
C PRO A 102 -20.13 -15.96 7.56
N LEU A 103 -20.12 -14.73 8.07
CA LEU A 103 -20.41 -14.41 9.48
C LEU A 103 -21.23 -13.13 9.59
N LEU A 104 -21.78 -12.89 10.76
CA LEU A 104 -22.46 -11.64 11.13
C LEU A 104 -21.56 -10.82 12.06
N MET A 105 -21.59 -9.49 11.92
CA MET A 105 -20.75 -8.59 12.71
C MET A 105 -21.58 -7.55 13.45
N GLY A 106 -21.41 -7.44 14.76
CA GLY A 106 -22.11 -6.46 15.58
C GLY A 106 -23.58 -6.83 15.82
N ASP A 107 -24.48 -5.84 15.73
CA ASP A 107 -25.92 -6.07 15.84
C ASP A 107 -26.45 -6.73 14.55
N SER A 108 -26.73 -8.03 14.63
CA SER A 108 -27.14 -8.82 13.48
C SER A 108 -28.60 -8.64 13.09
N ASN A 109 -29.42 -7.99 13.92
CA ASN A 109 -30.86 -7.88 13.67
C ASN A 109 -31.16 -7.08 12.41
N ASP A 110 -30.44 -5.99 12.16
CA ASP A 110 -30.64 -5.13 10.99
C ASP A 110 -30.37 -5.90 9.69
N VAL A 111 -29.25 -6.64 9.65
CA VAL A 111 -28.87 -7.48 8.49
C VAL A 111 -29.87 -8.60 8.27
N LEU A 112 -30.37 -9.23 9.34
CA LEU A 112 -31.36 -10.32 9.26
C LEU A 112 -32.74 -9.82 8.84
N ASN A 113 -33.14 -8.61 9.27
CA ASN A 113 -34.44 -8.03 8.96
C ASN A 113 -34.59 -7.69 7.48
N GLU A 114 -33.49 -7.39 6.78
CA GLU A 114 -33.48 -7.14 5.33
C GLU A 114 -33.59 -8.42 4.48
N MET A 115 -33.41 -9.59 5.08
CA MET A 115 -33.48 -10.89 4.39
C MET A 115 -34.91 -11.46 4.35
N ASN A 116 -35.19 -12.25 3.31
CA ASN A 116 -36.42 -13.06 3.24
C ASN A 116 -36.42 -14.17 4.33
N ASP A 117 -37.60 -14.67 4.71
CA ASP A 117 -37.75 -15.60 5.84
C ASP A 117 -36.90 -16.87 5.71
N TYR A 118 -36.79 -17.42 4.49
CA TYR A 118 -35.97 -18.61 4.22
C TYR A 118 -34.48 -18.34 4.48
N THR A 119 -33.93 -17.28 3.90
CA THR A 119 -32.51 -16.91 4.03
C THR A 119 -32.19 -16.44 5.44
N ARG A 120 -33.12 -15.70 6.08
CA ARG A 120 -33.01 -15.26 7.47
C ARG A 120 -32.86 -16.44 8.42
N SER A 121 -33.66 -17.50 8.25
CA SER A 121 -33.60 -18.68 9.12
C SER A 121 -32.23 -19.37 9.09
N LYS A 122 -31.57 -19.42 7.93
CA LYS A 122 -30.23 -19.97 7.77
C LYS A 122 -29.14 -19.01 8.21
N ALA A 123 -29.26 -17.72 7.87
CA ALA A 123 -28.30 -16.69 8.25
C ALA A 123 -28.27 -16.47 9.78
N ALA A 124 -29.40 -16.67 10.47
CA ALA A 124 -29.47 -16.59 11.93
C ALA A 124 -28.64 -17.67 12.64
N ALA A 125 -28.26 -18.76 11.96
CA ALA A 125 -27.37 -19.79 12.49
C ALA A 125 -25.88 -19.47 12.28
N LEU A 126 -25.55 -18.38 11.58
CA LEU A 126 -24.16 -18.01 11.31
C LEU A 126 -23.46 -17.46 12.57
N PRO A 127 -22.12 -17.62 12.66
CA PRO A 127 -21.35 -17.05 13.77
C PRO A 127 -21.52 -15.53 13.85
N VAL A 128 -21.80 -15.01 15.03
CA VAL A 128 -21.88 -13.56 15.31
C VAL A 128 -20.62 -13.12 16.04
N LEU A 129 -19.87 -12.20 15.46
CA LEU A 129 -18.64 -11.64 16.03
C LEU A 129 -18.77 -10.13 16.26
N SER A 130 -17.98 -9.59 17.19
CA SER A 130 -17.80 -8.14 17.30
C SER A 130 -16.83 -7.65 16.22
N THR A 131 -16.87 -6.35 15.89
CA THR A 131 -15.93 -5.72 14.94
C THR A 131 -14.46 -5.96 15.34
N LEU A 132 -14.17 -5.93 16.64
CA LEU A 132 -12.83 -6.25 17.15
C LEU A 132 -12.43 -7.69 16.80
N LYS A 133 -13.27 -8.69 17.10
CA LYS A 133 -12.98 -10.10 16.78
C LYS A 133 -12.83 -10.36 15.28
N VAL A 134 -13.59 -9.66 14.43
CA VAL A 134 -13.43 -9.76 12.96
C VAL A 134 -12.11 -9.15 12.50
N THR A 135 -11.70 -8.04 13.13
CA THR A 135 -10.39 -7.41 12.88
C THR A 135 -9.27 -8.35 13.32
N ASP A 136 -9.33 -8.90 14.53
CA ASP A 136 -8.35 -9.87 15.04
C ASP A 136 -8.27 -11.12 14.15
N LEU A 137 -9.42 -11.62 13.69
CA LEU A 137 -9.47 -12.72 12.73
C LEU A 137 -8.75 -12.39 11.43
N SER A 138 -8.89 -11.16 10.93
CA SER A 138 -8.19 -10.70 9.72
C SER A 138 -6.67 -10.60 9.90
N GLU A 139 -6.21 -10.20 11.08
CA GLU A 139 -4.78 -10.16 11.44
C GLU A 139 -4.19 -11.57 11.45
N VAL A 140 -4.84 -12.49 12.18
CA VAL A 140 -4.39 -13.87 12.31
C VAL A 140 -4.41 -14.57 10.95
N LEU A 141 -5.46 -14.36 10.15
CA LEU A 141 -5.55 -14.94 8.81
C LEU A 141 -4.43 -14.43 7.88
N SER A 142 -4.07 -13.14 7.98
CA SER A 142 -2.92 -12.56 7.27
C SER A 142 -1.62 -13.24 7.67
N ALA A 143 -1.35 -13.36 8.97
CA ALA A 143 -0.14 -14.01 9.46
C ALA A 143 -0.03 -15.47 8.97
N VAL A 144 -1.12 -16.23 9.05
CA VAL A 144 -1.15 -17.64 8.62
C VAL A 144 -0.91 -17.78 7.11
N THR A 145 -1.51 -16.92 6.29
CA THR A 145 -1.33 -16.98 4.83
C THR A 145 0.05 -16.50 4.39
N SER A 146 0.66 -15.53 5.08
CA SER A 146 2.06 -15.14 4.87
C SER A 146 2.99 -16.32 5.17
N TYR A 147 2.73 -17.03 6.27
CA TYR A 147 3.47 -18.24 6.63
C TYR A 147 3.27 -19.37 5.60
N SER A 148 2.04 -19.61 5.15
CA SER A 148 1.74 -20.61 4.11
C SER A 148 2.46 -20.33 2.80
N ALA A 149 2.53 -19.06 2.40
CA ALA A 149 3.21 -18.61 1.20
C ALA A 149 4.74 -18.62 1.35
N GLY A 150 5.26 -18.44 2.57
CA GLY A 150 6.69 -18.29 2.83
C GLY A 150 7.25 -16.92 2.38
N MET A 151 6.38 -16.00 1.99
CA MET A 151 6.71 -14.65 1.54
C MET A 151 5.56 -13.67 1.85
N PRO A 152 5.81 -12.35 1.78
CA PRO A 152 4.79 -11.33 2.01
C PRO A 152 3.70 -11.32 0.95
N HIS A 153 2.58 -10.73 1.33
CA HIS A 153 1.35 -10.78 0.56
C HIS A 153 1.39 -10.06 -0.79
N SER A 154 2.30 -9.10 -1.00
CA SER A 154 2.36 -8.28 -2.22
C SER A 154 3.79 -8.08 -2.72
N GLN A 155 3.95 -7.61 -3.95
CA GLN A 155 5.27 -7.24 -4.49
C GLN A 155 5.95 -6.15 -3.65
N VAL A 156 5.17 -5.19 -3.12
CA VAL A 156 5.67 -4.15 -2.21
C VAL A 156 6.06 -4.77 -0.86
N GLY A 157 5.23 -5.67 -0.33
CA GLY A 157 5.54 -6.41 0.89
C GLY A 157 6.83 -7.22 0.78
N ARG A 158 7.08 -7.86 -0.38
CA ARG A 158 8.32 -8.60 -0.66
C ARG A 158 9.55 -7.71 -0.49
N PHE A 159 9.52 -6.49 -1.01
CA PHE A 159 10.61 -5.53 -0.86
C PHE A 159 10.83 -5.16 0.62
N VAL A 160 9.76 -4.85 1.35
CA VAL A 160 9.82 -4.49 2.78
C VAL A 160 10.37 -5.65 3.63
N TYR A 161 9.97 -6.88 3.34
CA TYR A 161 10.42 -8.08 4.06
C TYR A 161 11.88 -8.44 3.79
N GLU A 162 12.35 -8.34 2.54
CA GLU A 162 13.79 -8.51 2.24
C GLU A 162 14.61 -7.45 2.97
N GLN A 163 14.08 -6.23 3.09
CA GLN A 163 14.73 -5.13 3.82
C GLN A 163 14.72 -5.34 5.34
N GLU A 164 13.61 -5.79 5.92
CA GLU A 164 13.50 -6.16 7.34
C GLU A 164 14.46 -7.32 7.68
N LYS A 165 14.54 -8.31 6.80
CA LYS A 165 15.47 -9.45 6.94
C LYS A 165 16.93 -8.98 6.90
N LEU A 166 17.27 -8.07 6.00
CA LEU A 166 18.61 -7.46 5.96
C LEU A 166 18.92 -6.70 7.25
N LEU A 167 17.98 -5.88 7.74
CA LEU A 167 18.12 -5.14 9.00
C LEU A 167 18.30 -6.09 10.19
N ASN A 168 17.52 -7.17 10.28
CA ASN A 168 17.66 -8.18 11.34
C ASN A 168 19.00 -8.92 11.29
N VAL A 169 19.51 -9.22 10.09
CA VAL A 169 20.87 -9.78 9.92
C VAL A 169 21.93 -8.79 10.40
N ILE A 170 21.77 -7.50 10.11
CA ILE A 170 22.70 -6.46 10.55
C ILE A 170 22.62 -6.27 12.09
N TYR A 171 21.43 -6.25 12.67
CA TYR A 171 21.23 -6.16 14.13
C TYR A 171 21.80 -7.38 14.87
N SER A 172 21.58 -8.59 14.35
CA SER A 172 22.14 -9.82 14.94
C SER A 172 23.66 -9.93 14.77
N ALA A 173 24.21 -9.40 13.66
CA ALA A 173 25.64 -9.22 13.50
C ALA A 173 26.21 -8.21 14.52
N GLN A 174 25.48 -7.13 14.83
CA GLN A 174 25.89 -6.18 15.86
C GLN A 174 25.87 -6.77 17.28
N GLU A 175 24.83 -7.54 17.65
CA GLU A 175 24.77 -8.24 18.94
C GLU A 175 25.94 -9.21 19.15
N SER A 176 26.42 -9.82 18.07
CA SER A 176 27.58 -10.71 18.10
C SER A 176 28.92 -9.95 18.10
N MET A 177 28.99 -8.75 17.49
CA MET A 177 30.17 -7.88 17.53
C MET A 177 30.34 -7.13 18.86
N LEU A 178 29.26 -6.86 19.60
CA LEU A 178 29.28 -6.24 20.94
C LEU A 178 29.98 -7.11 22.02
N GLN A 179 30.31 -8.38 21.71
CA GLN A 179 31.09 -9.26 22.59
C GLN A 179 32.61 -9.17 22.38
N GLN A 180 33.09 -8.39 21.41
CA GLN A 180 34.51 -8.11 21.21
C GLN A 180 34.77 -6.61 21.43
N GLU A 181 35.56 -6.27 22.47
CA GLU A 181 36.02 -4.90 22.67
C GLU A 181 36.93 -4.45 21.52
N SER A 182 36.58 -3.29 20.96
CA SER A 182 37.27 -2.51 19.92
C SER A 182 37.33 -3.14 18.52
N ASP A 183 36.74 -2.46 17.54
CA ASP A 183 37.58 -1.85 16.50
C ASP A 183 36.85 -0.68 15.84
N ASP A 184 37.57 0.43 15.70
CA ASP A 184 37.19 1.64 14.99
C ASP A 184 37.23 1.29 13.49
N SER A 185 36.20 0.60 12.98
CA SER A 185 36.19 0.13 11.59
C SER A 185 36.15 1.36 10.66
N PRO A 186 37.23 1.67 9.94
CA PRO A 186 37.29 2.88 9.13
C PRO A 186 36.29 2.78 7.98
N TYR A 187 35.55 3.86 7.76
CA TYR A 187 34.55 3.94 6.69
C TYR A 187 35.14 3.53 5.32
N PRO A 188 34.50 2.62 4.56
CA PRO A 188 35.12 1.98 3.40
C PRO A 188 35.05 2.85 2.14
N ILE A 189 35.94 3.84 2.06
CA ILE A 189 36.09 4.77 0.91
C ILE A 189 36.35 4.00 -0.42
N GLU A 190 37.01 2.85 -0.36
CA GLU A 190 37.25 2.03 -1.57
C GLU A 190 35.97 1.41 -2.13
N THR A 191 34.99 1.09 -1.28
CA THR A 191 33.69 0.57 -1.70
C THR A 191 32.87 1.66 -2.39
N GLU A 192 32.96 2.92 -1.95
CA GLU A 192 32.36 4.07 -2.66
C GLU A 192 32.93 4.27 -4.08
N LYS A 193 34.25 4.16 -4.24
CA LYS A 193 34.91 4.29 -5.56
C LYS A 193 34.47 3.18 -6.52
N LYS A 194 34.35 1.96 -6.02
CA LYS A 194 33.83 0.82 -6.81
C LYS A 194 32.38 1.03 -7.18
N LEU A 195 31.56 1.51 -6.25
CA LEU A 195 30.15 1.83 -6.51
C LEU A 195 30.01 2.88 -7.62
N HIS A 196 30.79 3.96 -7.56
CA HIS A 196 30.83 4.97 -8.63
C HIS A 196 31.17 4.34 -9.99
N THR A 197 32.18 3.47 -10.02
CA THR A 197 32.59 2.77 -11.25
C THR A 197 31.47 1.87 -11.79
N MET A 198 30.77 1.12 -10.93
CA MET A 198 29.66 0.23 -11.32
C MET A 198 28.46 1.00 -11.87
N ILE A 199 28.15 2.17 -11.29
CA ILE A 199 27.11 3.07 -11.81
C ILE A 199 27.53 3.59 -13.20
N CYS A 200 28.78 4.02 -13.36
CA CYS A 200 29.30 4.48 -14.65
C CYS A 200 29.31 3.36 -15.71
N SER A 201 29.60 2.12 -15.33
CA SER A 201 29.60 0.97 -16.22
C SER A 201 28.23 0.31 -16.40
N HIS A 202 27.18 0.89 -15.81
CA HIS A 202 25.80 0.42 -15.96
C HIS A 202 25.62 -1.02 -15.46
N ASP A 203 26.28 -1.39 -14.36
CA ASP A 203 26.06 -2.66 -13.67
C ASP A 203 25.12 -2.48 -12.47
N LYS A 204 23.83 -2.73 -12.69
CA LYS A 204 22.77 -2.54 -11.68
C LYS A 204 22.93 -3.49 -10.49
N SER A 205 23.25 -4.75 -10.74
CA SER A 205 23.33 -5.76 -9.69
C SER A 205 24.56 -5.51 -8.83
N GLY A 206 25.72 -5.26 -9.46
CA GLY A 206 26.96 -4.95 -8.74
C GLY A 206 26.89 -3.64 -7.95
N ALA A 207 26.27 -2.59 -8.51
CA ALA A 207 26.04 -1.33 -7.80
C ALA A 207 25.15 -1.54 -6.56
N GLN A 208 24.10 -2.36 -6.67
CA GLN A 208 23.19 -2.61 -5.56
C GLN A 208 23.84 -3.43 -4.43
N GLU A 209 24.70 -4.39 -4.75
CA GLU A 209 25.45 -5.15 -3.74
C GLU A 209 26.42 -4.26 -2.95
N LEU A 210 27.25 -3.47 -3.63
CA LEU A 210 28.21 -2.56 -2.99
C LEU A 210 27.53 -1.49 -2.14
N LEU A 211 26.33 -1.09 -2.54
CA LEU A 211 25.54 -0.11 -1.84
C LEU A 211 24.95 -0.68 -0.53
N ASN A 212 24.43 -1.91 -0.57
CA ASN A 212 23.99 -2.60 0.64
C ASN A 212 25.14 -2.80 1.63
N GLU A 213 26.35 -3.10 1.13
CA GLU A 213 27.58 -3.17 1.93
C GLU A 213 27.89 -1.82 2.62
N LEU A 214 27.87 -0.71 1.86
CA LEU A 214 28.08 0.64 2.40
C LEU A 214 27.05 1.01 3.47
N LEU A 215 25.78 0.66 3.28
CA LEU A 215 24.74 0.89 4.29
C LEU A 215 25.00 0.10 5.57
N GLY A 216 25.41 -1.16 5.45
CA GLY A 216 25.83 -1.97 6.60
C GLY A 216 26.93 -1.26 7.40
N HIS A 217 27.94 -0.74 6.71
CA HIS A 217 29.00 0.05 7.36
C HIS A 217 28.50 1.36 7.96
N ILE A 218 27.63 2.11 7.28
CA ILE A 218 27.06 3.36 7.81
C ILE A 218 26.30 3.09 9.10
N TYR A 219 25.47 2.05 9.14
CA TYR A 219 24.67 1.73 10.32
C TYR A 219 25.52 1.23 11.48
N CYS A 220 26.45 0.31 11.22
CA CYS A 220 27.34 -0.23 12.24
C CYS A 220 28.33 0.81 12.79
N ALA A 221 29.01 1.57 11.93
CA ALA A 221 30.00 2.57 12.36
C ALA A 221 29.36 3.78 13.06
N SER A 222 28.08 4.06 12.78
CA SER A 222 27.34 5.14 13.45
C SER A 222 26.68 4.69 14.76
N ASN A 223 26.91 3.46 15.23
CA ASN A 223 26.21 2.87 16.39
C ASN A 223 24.69 3.06 16.33
N PHE A 224 24.11 3.03 15.12
CA PHE A 224 22.67 3.22 14.92
C PHE A 224 22.14 4.58 15.40
N ASP A 225 23.02 5.57 15.62
CA ASP A 225 22.63 6.94 15.93
C ASP A 225 22.04 7.62 14.69
N LEU A 226 20.75 7.93 14.75
CA LEU A 226 19.99 8.46 13.62
C LEU A 226 20.58 9.77 13.08
N ALA A 227 21.08 10.65 13.95
CA ALA A 227 21.65 11.93 13.52
C ALA A 227 22.95 11.75 12.72
N THR A 228 23.81 10.85 13.19
CA THR A 228 25.06 10.48 12.50
C THR A 228 24.75 9.76 11.18
N ILE A 229 23.79 8.84 11.18
CA ILE A 229 23.36 8.14 9.96
C ILE A 229 22.82 9.10 8.92
N LYS A 230 21.93 10.03 9.30
CA LYS A 230 21.42 11.06 8.38
C LYS A 230 22.56 11.83 7.71
N THR A 231 23.59 12.19 8.47
CA THR A 231 24.78 12.89 7.95
C THR A 231 25.51 12.03 6.91
N ARG A 232 25.76 10.75 7.21
CA ARG A 232 26.41 9.81 6.28
C ARG A 232 25.56 9.52 5.04
N VAL A 233 24.25 9.49 5.18
CA VAL A 233 23.32 9.32 4.06
C VAL A 233 23.36 10.51 3.10
N VAL A 234 23.50 11.74 3.62
CA VAL A 234 23.69 12.92 2.77
C VAL A 234 25.00 12.80 1.96
N GLU A 235 26.09 12.37 2.59
CA GLU A 235 27.37 12.13 1.89
C GLU A 235 27.22 11.09 0.77
N LEU A 236 26.56 9.98 1.05
CA LEU A 236 26.29 8.92 0.08
C LEU A 236 25.44 9.43 -1.11
N VAL A 237 24.41 10.24 -0.85
CA VAL A 237 23.60 10.87 -1.90
C VAL A 237 24.46 11.76 -2.81
N VAL A 238 25.44 12.47 -2.27
CA VAL A 238 26.38 13.28 -3.06
C VAL A 238 27.25 12.39 -3.96
N VAL A 239 27.75 11.25 -3.45
CA VAL A 239 28.53 10.29 -4.24
C VAL A 239 27.71 9.72 -5.39
N LEU A 240 26.49 9.26 -5.11
CA LEU A 240 25.57 8.72 -6.11
C LEU A 240 25.24 9.75 -7.19
N SER A 241 25.00 10.99 -6.79
CA SER A 241 24.71 12.09 -7.71
C SER A 241 25.83 12.34 -8.70
N ARG A 242 27.09 12.36 -8.22
CA ARG A 242 28.27 12.54 -9.06
C ARG A 242 28.41 11.37 -10.04
N ALA A 243 28.29 10.14 -9.55
CA ALA A 243 28.34 8.95 -10.40
C ALA A 243 27.27 8.97 -11.50
N THR A 244 26.07 9.44 -11.17
CA THR A 244 24.95 9.53 -12.13
C THR A 244 25.17 10.61 -13.18
N ILE A 245 25.75 11.77 -12.78
CA ILE A 245 26.16 12.83 -13.71
C ILE A 245 27.25 12.33 -14.66
N ASP A 246 28.25 11.63 -14.14
CA ASP A 246 29.36 11.06 -14.92
C ASP A 246 28.86 9.97 -15.88
N ALA A 247 27.80 9.24 -15.50
CA ALA A 247 27.09 8.30 -16.35
C ALA A 247 26.22 8.97 -17.44
N GLY A 248 26.18 10.31 -17.52
CA GLY A 248 25.52 11.06 -18.60
C GLY A 248 24.17 11.68 -18.24
N ALA A 249 23.79 11.72 -16.97
CA ALA A 249 22.53 12.34 -16.55
C ALA A 249 22.55 13.87 -16.64
N ASP A 250 21.38 14.47 -16.85
CA ASP A 250 21.26 15.92 -16.86
C ASP A 250 21.57 16.50 -15.46
N ILE A 251 22.64 17.28 -15.42
CA ILE A 251 23.19 17.89 -14.20
C ILE A 251 22.14 18.71 -13.44
N ARG A 252 21.25 19.41 -14.16
CA ARG A 252 20.23 20.27 -13.53
C ARG A 252 19.19 19.41 -12.83
N GLU A 253 18.79 18.29 -13.44
CA GLU A 253 17.82 17.35 -12.86
C GLU A 253 18.36 16.63 -11.63
N VAL A 254 19.65 16.25 -11.66
CA VAL A 254 20.33 15.66 -10.50
C VAL A 254 20.40 16.67 -9.34
N PHE A 255 20.80 17.92 -9.60
CA PHE A 255 20.87 18.94 -8.54
C PHE A 255 19.50 19.34 -7.97
N LEU A 256 18.46 19.44 -8.80
CA LEU A 256 17.08 19.64 -8.35
C LEU A 256 16.61 18.51 -7.44
N SER A 257 16.98 17.27 -7.76
CA SER A 257 16.63 16.10 -6.94
C SER A 257 17.36 16.13 -5.60
N ASN A 258 18.65 16.47 -5.58
CA ASN A 258 19.45 16.53 -4.35
C ASN A 258 18.92 17.52 -3.33
N THR A 259 18.44 18.67 -3.78
CA THR A 259 17.88 19.70 -2.89
C THR A 259 16.67 19.15 -2.13
N ASN A 260 15.81 18.38 -2.81
CA ASN A 260 14.65 17.74 -2.18
C ASN A 260 15.08 16.60 -1.25
N TYR A 261 16.09 15.82 -1.64
CA TYR A 261 16.55 14.68 -0.84
C TYR A 261 17.12 15.13 0.50
N ILE A 262 17.89 16.21 0.53
CA ILE A 262 18.43 16.78 1.77
C ILE A 262 17.29 17.20 2.71
N GLN A 263 16.25 17.86 2.17
CA GLN A 263 15.08 18.26 2.96
C GLN A 263 14.26 17.07 3.48
N GLU A 264 14.14 15.99 2.69
CA GLU A 264 13.46 14.76 3.11
C GLU A 264 14.23 14.03 4.22
N ILE A 265 15.57 13.92 4.10
CA ILE A 265 16.44 13.28 5.12
C ILE A 265 16.27 13.93 6.49
N GLU A 266 16.18 15.26 6.54
CA GLU A 266 16.01 16.00 7.79
C GLU A 266 14.71 15.62 8.52
N GLN A 267 13.64 15.31 7.78
CA GLN A 267 12.29 15.09 8.30
C GLN A 267 12.06 13.70 8.91
N PHE A 268 12.91 12.70 8.62
CA PHE A 268 12.69 11.35 9.15
C PHE A 268 12.91 11.24 10.66
N SER A 269 12.02 10.53 11.35
CA SER A 269 12.11 10.36 12.81
C SER A 269 12.59 8.98 13.24
N SER A 270 12.68 8.02 12.32
CA SER A 270 13.12 6.65 12.61
C SER A 270 14.14 6.15 11.57
N LEU A 271 14.93 5.17 11.99
CA LEU A 271 15.93 4.53 11.13
C LEU A 271 15.25 3.67 10.05
N GLU A 272 14.12 3.08 10.37
CA GLU A 272 13.32 2.26 9.46
C GLU A 272 12.78 3.12 8.31
N GLU A 273 12.20 4.28 8.62
CA GLU A 273 11.69 5.22 7.60
C GLU A 273 12.83 5.72 6.70
N LEU A 274 13.95 6.11 7.30
CA LEU A 274 15.14 6.56 6.57
C LEU A 274 15.70 5.45 5.68
N SER A 275 15.76 4.21 6.16
CA SER A 275 16.27 3.06 5.42
C SER A 275 15.40 2.72 4.21
N VAL A 276 14.08 2.73 4.38
CA VAL A 276 13.13 2.53 3.29
C VAL A 276 13.27 3.63 2.23
N TRP A 277 13.31 4.89 2.67
CA TRP A 277 13.48 6.04 1.78
C TRP A 277 14.79 5.96 1.01
N LEU A 278 15.89 5.67 1.70
CA LEU A 278 17.23 5.59 1.12
C LEU A 278 17.27 4.55 0.01
N ASN A 279 16.67 3.39 0.22
CA ASN A 279 16.61 2.33 -0.78
C ASN A 279 15.77 2.73 -2.01
N CYS A 280 14.65 3.44 -1.83
CA CYS A 280 13.88 4.01 -2.95
C CYS A 280 14.63 5.08 -3.74
N ILE A 281 15.48 5.87 -3.08
CA ILE A 281 16.33 6.89 -3.72
C ILE A 281 17.47 6.23 -4.48
N MET A 282 18.08 5.22 -3.89
CA MET A 282 19.16 4.44 -4.46
C MET A 282 18.73 3.73 -5.75
N HIS A 283 17.56 3.10 -5.75
CA HIS A 283 16.95 2.55 -6.96
C HIS A 283 16.69 3.61 -8.04
N ARG A 284 16.44 4.86 -7.64
CA ARG A 284 16.20 5.99 -8.56
C ARG A 284 17.47 6.51 -9.18
N PHE A 285 18.56 6.62 -8.41
CA PHE A 285 19.90 6.96 -8.92
C PHE A 285 20.42 5.92 -9.90
N ILE A 286 20.24 4.65 -9.56
CA ILE A 286 20.50 3.55 -10.48
C ILE A 286 19.59 3.73 -11.71
N ALA A 287 18.26 3.87 -11.57
CA ALA A 287 17.39 4.04 -12.74
C ALA A 287 17.71 5.25 -13.63
N TYR A 288 18.20 6.36 -13.07
CA TYR A 288 18.69 7.52 -13.81
C TYR A 288 19.89 7.18 -14.71
N SER A 289 20.70 6.16 -14.41
CA SER A 289 21.80 5.73 -15.29
C SER A 289 21.36 4.77 -16.41
N PHE A 290 20.09 4.33 -16.45
CA PHE A 290 19.62 3.30 -17.41
C PHE A 290 18.46 3.73 -18.32
N ASP A 291 17.53 4.59 -17.87
CA ASP A 291 16.37 4.95 -18.70
C ASP A 291 15.78 6.32 -18.36
N PHE A 292 16.26 7.36 -19.06
CA PHE A 292 15.96 8.76 -18.76
C PHE A 292 14.51 9.18 -19.00
N ALA A 293 13.72 8.41 -19.77
CA ALA A 293 12.34 8.79 -20.10
C ALA A 293 11.32 8.37 -19.02
N GLN A 294 11.40 7.13 -18.51
CA GLN A 294 10.48 6.58 -17.51
C GLN A 294 10.62 7.26 -16.13
N VAL A 295 11.85 7.55 -15.70
CA VAL A 295 12.11 8.18 -14.39
C VAL A 295 11.62 9.63 -14.35
N LYS A 296 11.61 10.33 -15.49
CA LYS A 296 11.02 11.68 -15.62
C LYS A 296 9.52 11.66 -15.36
N HIS A 297 8.80 10.67 -15.86
CA HIS A 297 7.35 10.60 -15.72
C HIS A 297 6.93 10.34 -14.28
N SER A 298 7.52 9.35 -13.61
CA SER A 298 7.12 9.01 -12.23
C SER A 298 7.53 10.08 -11.21
N ASN A 299 8.68 10.75 -11.39
CA ASN A 299 9.10 11.87 -10.51
C ASN A 299 8.18 13.09 -10.68
N VAL A 300 7.81 13.42 -11.92
CA VAL A 300 6.87 14.51 -12.18
C VAL A 300 5.49 14.19 -11.61
N VAL A 301 4.99 12.98 -11.78
CA VAL A 301 3.69 12.56 -11.22
C VAL A 301 3.69 12.65 -9.71
N TYR A 302 4.76 12.22 -9.04
CA TYR A 302 4.90 12.36 -7.60
C TYR A 302 4.86 13.84 -7.14
N LYS A 303 5.61 14.74 -7.81
CA LYS A 303 5.59 16.19 -7.53
C LYS A 303 4.21 16.79 -7.73
N VAL A 304 3.50 16.37 -8.76
CA VAL A 304 2.11 16.80 -9.02
C VAL A 304 1.19 16.35 -7.90
N MET A 305 1.32 15.10 -7.42
CA MET A 305 0.50 14.60 -6.31
C MET A 305 0.77 15.37 -5.01
N GLN A 306 2.03 15.68 -4.70
CA GLN A 306 2.40 16.49 -3.54
C GLN A 306 1.86 17.91 -3.64
N TYR A 307 2.01 18.56 -4.79
CA TYR A 307 1.47 19.90 -5.03
C TYR A 307 -0.05 19.95 -4.85
N VAL A 308 -0.78 18.96 -5.38
CA VAL A 308 -2.23 18.87 -5.21
C VAL A 308 -2.61 18.68 -3.74
N LYS A 309 -1.93 17.80 -3.00
CA LYS A 309 -2.21 17.59 -1.56
C LYS A 309 -1.93 18.83 -0.71
N ALA A 310 -0.92 19.62 -1.07
CA ALA A 310 -0.59 20.86 -0.36
C ALA A 310 -1.53 22.02 -0.69
N ASN A 311 -2.11 22.06 -1.90
CA ASN A 311 -2.84 23.23 -2.42
C ASN A 311 -4.32 22.95 -2.73
N TYR A 312 -4.87 21.77 -2.38
CA TYR A 312 -6.21 21.33 -2.80
C TYR A 312 -7.33 22.33 -2.49
N ASN A 313 -7.19 23.11 -1.41
CA ASN A 313 -8.15 24.11 -0.95
C ASN A 313 -8.18 25.39 -1.80
N GLN A 314 -7.23 25.58 -2.72
CA GLN A 314 -7.15 26.74 -3.60
C GLN A 314 -7.69 26.44 -4.99
N LYS A 315 -7.93 27.48 -5.80
CA LYS A 315 -8.24 27.32 -7.23
C LYS A 315 -6.98 26.92 -7.99
N ILE A 316 -6.78 25.61 -8.15
CA ILE A 316 -5.67 25.05 -8.92
C ILE A 316 -6.10 24.87 -10.37
N SER A 317 -5.39 25.51 -11.31
CA SER A 317 -5.53 25.18 -12.74
C SER A 317 -4.44 24.21 -13.20
N LEU A 318 -4.72 23.50 -14.30
CA LEU A 318 -3.71 22.65 -14.95
C LEU A 318 -2.48 23.45 -15.38
N ASP A 319 -2.62 24.75 -15.70
CA ASP A 319 -1.47 25.63 -16.00
C ASP A 319 -0.64 25.98 -14.78
N ASP A 320 -1.23 26.06 -13.59
CA ASP A 320 -0.49 26.34 -12.35
C ASP A 320 0.39 25.15 -11.99
N ILE A 321 -0.16 23.94 -12.10
CA ILE A 321 0.58 22.69 -11.86
C ILE A 321 1.66 22.50 -12.92
N ALA A 322 1.31 22.69 -14.20
CA ALA A 322 2.25 22.57 -15.31
C ALA A 322 3.44 23.53 -15.15
N ARG A 323 3.19 24.77 -14.74
CA ARG A 323 4.26 25.73 -14.40
C ARG A 323 5.08 25.28 -13.18
N HIS A 324 4.44 24.74 -12.14
CA HIS A 324 5.12 24.27 -10.93
C HIS A 324 6.09 23.10 -11.22
N VAL A 325 5.74 22.23 -12.17
CA VAL A 325 6.60 21.10 -12.59
C VAL A 325 7.33 21.34 -13.91
N TYR A 326 7.34 22.58 -14.41
CA TYR A 326 8.03 23.03 -15.63
C TYR A 326 7.68 22.23 -16.90
N LEU A 327 6.42 21.79 -17.05
CA LEU A 327 5.94 21.07 -18.22
C LEU A 327 4.88 21.84 -19.01
N SER A 328 4.64 21.42 -20.26
CA SER A 328 3.47 21.89 -21.00
C SER A 328 2.20 21.21 -20.49
N ARG A 329 1.07 21.92 -20.57
CA ARG A 329 -0.25 21.47 -20.13
C ARG A 329 -0.66 20.12 -20.75
N SER A 330 -0.43 19.98 -22.06
CA SER A 330 -0.77 18.77 -22.81
C SER A 330 0.08 17.58 -22.38
N TYR A 331 1.39 17.81 -22.17
CA TYR A 331 2.31 16.74 -21.78
C TYR A 331 2.03 16.29 -20.34
N LEU A 332 1.86 17.22 -19.39
CA LEU A 332 1.47 16.89 -18.02
C LEU A 332 0.19 16.05 -17.95
N SER A 333 -0.84 16.41 -18.73
CA SER A 333 -2.11 15.68 -18.73
C SER A 333 -1.98 14.26 -19.28
N SER A 334 -1.14 14.05 -20.29
CA SER A 334 -0.90 12.73 -20.87
C SER A 334 -0.14 11.85 -19.88
N ILE A 335 1.00 12.33 -19.36
CA ILE A 335 1.86 11.53 -18.48
C ILE A 335 1.16 11.18 -17.18
N PHE A 336 0.40 12.12 -16.60
CA PHE A 336 -0.29 11.88 -15.33
C PHE A 336 -1.38 10.81 -15.50
N LYS A 337 -2.07 10.82 -16.65
CA LYS A 337 -3.09 9.83 -16.96
C LYS A 337 -2.50 8.46 -17.29
N GLU A 338 -1.38 8.43 -18.00
CA GLU A 338 -0.64 7.21 -18.34
C GLU A 338 -0.12 6.51 -17.09
N GLU A 339 0.51 7.26 -16.18
CA GLU A 339 1.11 6.71 -14.95
C GLU A 339 0.09 6.38 -13.86
N THR A 340 -0.96 7.19 -13.69
CA THR A 340 -1.94 7.01 -12.58
C THR A 340 -3.23 6.33 -13.01
N GLY A 341 -3.44 6.12 -14.30
CA GLY A 341 -4.69 5.63 -14.88
C GLY A 341 -5.86 6.62 -14.81
N LYS A 342 -5.69 7.81 -14.23
CA LYS A 342 -6.75 8.81 -14.00
C LYS A 342 -6.32 10.21 -14.43
N SER A 343 -7.30 11.04 -14.82
CA SER A 343 -7.01 12.43 -15.16
C SER A 343 -6.64 13.24 -13.92
N LEU A 344 -5.78 14.24 -14.10
CA LEU A 344 -5.35 15.11 -12.99
C LEU A 344 -6.54 15.82 -12.31
N PHE A 345 -7.55 16.21 -13.10
CA PHE A 345 -8.78 16.79 -12.58
C PHE A 345 -9.57 15.82 -11.70
N SER A 346 -9.65 14.54 -12.09
CA SER A 346 -10.29 13.51 -11.26
C SER A 346 -9.54 13.32 -9.95
N TYR A 347 -8.22 13.34 -9.99
CA TYR A 347 -7.37 13.20 -8.81
C TYR A 347 -7.50 14.38 -7.84
N ILE A 348 -7.51 15.63 -8.33
CA ILE A 348 -7.73 16.82 -7.50
C ILE A 348 -9.08 16.71 -6.77
N ASN A 349 -10.14 16.34 -7.49
CA ASN A 349 -11.46 16.18 -6.90
C ASN A 349 -11.49 15.07 -5.84
N GLU A 350 -10.84 13.93 -6.09
CA GLU A 350 -10.71 12.85 -5.11
C GLU A 350 -10.06 13.33 -3.81
N VAL A 351 -8.93 14.05 -3.89
CA VAL A 351 -8.26 14.63 -2.72
C VAL A 351 -9.16 15.61 -1.98
N ARG A 352 -9.87 16.49 -2.71
CA ARG A 352 -10.81 17.45 -2.11
C ARG A 352 -12.00 16.77 -1.43
N ILE A 353 -12.52 15.69 -2.01
CA ILE A 353 -13.59 14.90 -1.39
C ILE A 353 -13.10 14.25 -0.10
N GLU A 354 -11.94 13.59 -0.11
CA GLU A 354 -11.38 12.98 1.10
C GLU A 354 -11.16 14.00 2.23
N LYS A 355 -10.69 15.20 1.90
CA LYS A 355 -10.54 16.29 2.89
C LYS A 355 -11.88 16.83 3.38
N SER A 356 -12.87 16.94 2.50
CA SER A 356 -14.22 17.41 2.88
C SER A 356 -14.92 16.47 3.85
N LYS A 357 -14.67 15.15 3.79
CA LYS A 357 -15.23 14.17 4.74
C LYS A 357 -14.88 14.51 6.19
N ILE A 358 -13.67 14.99 6.44
CA ILE A 358 -13.20 15.39 7.77
C ILE A 358 -13.99 16.61 8.27
N PHE A 359 -14.12 17.64 7.44
CA PHE A 359 -14.89 18.84 7.80
C PHE A 359 -16.38 18.58 7.95
N LEU A 360 -16.92 17.57 7.25
CA LEU A 360 -18.32 17.17 7.35
C LEU A 360 -18.68 16.54 8.69
N LEU A 361 -17.70 16.16 9.52
CA LEU A 361 -17.92 15.68 10.89
C LEU A 361 -18.22 16.81 11.87
N ASP A 362 -17.95 18.06 11.49
CA ASP A 362 -18.26 19.24 12.30
C ASP A 362 -19.59 19.86 11.85
N ASP A 363 -20.62 19.71 12.70
CA ASP A 363 -21.97 20.22 12.45
C ASP A 363 -22.05 21.76 12.46
N SER A 364 -21.03 22.45 12.98
CA SER A 364 -21.00 23.92 13.05
C SER A 364 -20.64 24.59 11.72
N VAL A 365 -20.04 23.86 10.78
CA VAL A 365 -19.59 24.40 9.49
C VAL A 365 -20.66 24.17 8.44
N SER A 366 -21.07 25.19 7.69
CA SER A 366 -22.10 25.02 6.65
C SER A 366 -21.57 24.23 5.44
N LEU A 367 -22.46 23.59 4.67
CA LEU A 367 -22.04 22.87 3.45
C LEU A 367 -21.47 23.80 2.37
N VAL A 368 -21.89 25.07 2.36
CA VAL A 368 -21.32 26.11 1.49
C VAL A 368 -19.89 26.37 1.90
N ASP A 369 -19.64 26.54 3.21
CA ASP A 369 -18.30 26.83 3.73
C ASP A 369 -17.35 25.65 3.52
N ILE A 370 -17.80 24.41 3.75
CA ILE A 370 -16.98 23.21 3.45
C ILE A 370 -16.61 23.14 1.98
N SER A 371 -17.57 23.41 1.08
CA SER A 371 -17.31 23.44 -0.36
C SER A 371 -16.19 24.43 -0.68
N SER A 372 -16.25 25.64 -0.13
CA SER A 372 -15.23 26.68 -0.31
C SER A 372 -13.89 26.30 0.35
N MET A 373 -13.88 25.77 1.57
CA MET A 373 -12.67 25.32 2.29
C MET A 373 -11.95 24.18 1.59
N CYS A 374 -12.68 23.35 0.84
CA CYS A 374 -12.09 22.28 0.02
C CYS A 374 -11.77 22.71 -1.42
N GLY A 375 -11.93 23.99 -1.77
CA GLY A 375 -11.53 24.54 -3.07
C GLY A 375 -12.50 24.27 -4.22
N PHE A 376 -13.77 23.96 -3.93
CA PHE A 376 -14.83 23.88 -4.95
C PHE A 376 -15.42 25.27 -5.22
N GLU A 377 -15.67 25.58 -6.50
CA GLU A 377 -16.21 26.90 -6.91
C GLU A 377 -17.67 27.09 -6.48
N ASP A 378 -18.45 26.01 -6.44
CA ASP A 378 -19.83 26.05 -5.99
C ASP A 378 -20.26 24.76 -5.29
N GLN A 379 -21.20 24.91 -4.35
CA GLN A 379 -21.73 23.82 -3.52
C GLN A 379 -22.48 22.76 -4.34
N SER A 380 -23.11 23.13 -5.45
CA SER A 380 -23.88 22.19 -6.27
C SER A 380 -22.94 21.21 -6.98
N TYR A 381 -21.82 21.72 -7.51
CA TYR A 381 -20.78 20.90 -8.09
C TYR A 381 -20.10 20.02 -7.03
N PHE A 382 -19.72 20.59 -5.88
CA PHE A 382 -19.23 19.81 -4.73
C PHE A 382 -20.16 18.65 -4.38
N THR A 383 -21.46 18.92 -4.22
CA THR A 383 -22.46 17.91 -3.86
C THR A 383 -22.53 16.78 -4.89
N LYS A 384 -22.46 17.13 -6.18
CA LYS A 384 -22.48 16.15 -7.27
C LYS A 384 -21.22 15.29 -7.28
N VAL A 385 -20.05 15.90 -7.11
CA VAL A 385 -18.76 15.18 -7.07
C VAL A 385 -18.67 14.31 -5.83
N PHE A 386 -19.05 14.84 -4.67
CA PHE A 386 -19.06 14.10 -3.41
C PHE A 386 -19.98 12.88 -3.51
N LYS A 387 -21.22 13.06 -3.99
CA LYS A 387 -22.15 11.95 -4.19
C LYS A 387 -21.65 10.92 -5.20
N LYS A 388 -20.98 11.36 -6.26
CA LYS A 388 -20.37 10.44 -7.23
C LYS A 388 -19.23 9.63 -6.61
N ALA A 389 -18.45 10.24 -5.72
CA ALA A 389 -17.28 9.63 -5.09
C ALA A 389 -17.63 8.75 -3.86
N THR A 390 -18.67 9.11 -3.11
CA THR A 390 -19.01 8.46 -1.82
C THR A 390 -20.36 7.75 -1.83
N GLY A 391 -21.14 7.87 -2.91
CA GLY A 391 -22.52 7.35 -3.00
C GLY A 391 -23.57 8.20 -2.28
N LEU A 392 -23.16 9.07 -1.33
CA LEU A 392 -24.06 9.86 -0.49
C LEU A 392 -23.93 11.35 -0.75
N SER A 393 -25.00 12.12 -0.57
CA SER A 393 -24.88 13.58 -0.54
C SER A 393 -24.09 14.04 0.70
N PRO A 394 -23.34 15.15 0.65
CA PRO A 394 -22.62 15.69 1.81
C PRO A 394 -23.48 15.84 3.07
N LYS A 395 -24.74 16.29 2.90
CA LYS A 395 -25.69 16.41 4.02
C LYS A 395 -25.96 15.07 4.69
N LYS A 396 -26.32 14.04 3.91
CA LYS A 396 -26.51 12.67 4.42
C LYS A 396 -25.25 12.08 5.07
N TYR A 397 -24.07 12.39 4.52
CA TYR A 397 -22.79 11.97 5.09
C TYR A 397 -22.52 12.63 6.46
N ARG A 398 -22.89 13.91 6.62
CA ARG A 398 -22.82 14.64 7.88
C ARG A 398 -23.84 14.14 8.89
N ASP A 399 -25.09 13.98 8.48
CA ASP A 399 -26.18 13.51 9.34
C ASP A 399 -25.89 12.10 9.90
N SER A 400 -25.07 11.31 9.20
CA SER A 400 -24.58 10.02 9.68
C SER A 400 -23.28 10.10 10.49
N ARG A 401 -22.79 11.29 10.85
CA ARG A 401 -21.48 11.53 11.51
C ARG A 401 -20.30 10.83 10.84
N GLY A 402 -20.31 10.77 9.52
CA GLY A 402 -19.29 10.05 8.74
C GLY A 402 -19.39 8.53 8.80
N LEU A 403 -20.42 7.97 9.44
CA LEU A 403 -20.81 6.58 9.25
C LEU A 403 -21.42 6.47 7.86
N THR A 404 -20.61 6.19 6.84
CA THR A 404 -21.13 5.82 5.52
C THR A 404 -21.52 4.36 5.54
N GLY A 405 -22.75 4.10 5.97
CA GLY A 405 -23.41 2.81 5.78
C GLY A 405 -24.17 2.81 4.45
N LEU A 406 -23.96 1.74 3.68
CA LEU A 406 -25.07 0.95 3.16
C LEU A 406 -26.21 1.78 2.54
N ASN A 407 -26.13 2.03 1.24
CA ASN A 407 -27.31 2.17 0.38
C ASN A 407 -26.97 1.77 -1.05
#